data_AF-A0A2P5BR83-F1
#
_entry.id   AF-A0A2P5BR83-F1
#
_cell.length_a   1.000
_cell.length_b   1.000
_cell.length_c   1.000
_cell.angle_alpha   90.00
_cell.angle_beta   90.00
_cell.angle_gamma   90.00
#
_symmetry.space_group_name_H-M   'P 1'
#
loop_
_entity.id
_entity.type
_entity.pdbx_description
1 polymer ?
#
loop_
_entity_poly.entity_id
_entity_poly.type
_entity_poly.pdbx_seq_one_letter_code
_entity_poly.pdbx_strand_id
1 'polypeptide(L)' 'MEISRDRGRGKVSLNQKQYLKKVLQRFGMTEQSKPISTPLAPHFRLSASLSPSTDKSE' A
#
# COMPACT_ATOMS: atom_id res chain seq x y z
N MET A 1 13.30 -1.22 8.68
CA MET A 1 12.73 -0.09 9.45
C MET A 1 13.89 0.75 9.92
N GLU A 2 13.82 2.05 9.73
CA GLU A 2 14.87 2.98 10.14
C GLU A 2 14.28 3.94 11.16
N ILE A 3 14.82 3.94 12.38
CA ILE A 3 14.38 4.82 13.45
C ILE A 3 15.46 5.89 13.62
N SER A 4 15.10 7.15 13.38
CA SER A 4 15.95 8.30 13.66
C SER A 4 15.49 8.96 14.96
N ARG A 5 16.44 9.31 15.82
CA ARG A 5 16.17 9.94 17.12
C ARG A 5 16.98 11.22 17.22
N ASP A 6 16.29 12.34 17.32
CA ASP A 6 16.87 13.64 17.64
C ASP A 6 16.59 13.95 19.10
N ARG A 7 17.57 13.69 19.96
CA ARG A 7 17.44 13.92 21.41
C ARG A 7 17.47 15.40 21.78
N GLY A 8 18.16 16.24 21.00
CA GLY A 8 18.23 17.69 21.25
C GLY A 8 16.88 18.37 21.05
N ARG A 9 16.07 17.84 20.12
CA ARG A 9 14.69 18.29 19.88
C ARG A 9 13.62 17.38 20.48
N GLY A 10 14.00 16.33 21.20
CA GLY A 10 13.07 15.35 21.76
C GLY A 10 12.22 14.60 20.72
N LYS A 11 12.68 14.48 19.47
CA LYS A 11 11.91 13.93 18.35
C LYS A 11 12.38 12.52 18.00
N VAL A 12 11.42 11.61 17.76
CA VAL A 12 11.66 10.30 17.16
C VAL A 12 10.92 10.23 15.84
N SER A 13 11.61 9.80 14.79
CA SER A 13 11.05 9.63 13.45
C SER A 13 11.27 8.19 12.98
N LEU A 14 10.29 7.65 12.27
CA LEU A 14 10.33 6.29 11.74
C LEU A 14 10.17 6.33 10.23
N ASN A 15 11.16 5.78 9.51
CA ASN A 15 11.11 5.57 8.08
C ASN A 15 10.88 4.08 7.78
N GLN A 16 9.82 3.80 7.03
CA GLN A 16 9.41 2.45 6.63
C GLN A 16 9.40 2.25 5.12
N LYS A 17 10.08 3.09 4.33
CA LYS A 17 10.08 3.04 2.86
C LYS A 17 10.38 1.65 2.30
N GLN A 18 11.40 0.97 2.81
CA GLN A 18 11.73 -0.40 2.38
C GLN A 18 10.68 -1.44 2.77
N TYR A 19 10.01 -1.28 3.91
CA TYR A 19 8.96 -2.21 4.32
C TYR A 19 7.76 -2.11 3.37
N LEU A 20 7.31 -0.89 3.08
CA LEU A 20 6.24 -0.65 2.10
C LEU A 20 6.59 -1.22 0.72
N LYS A 21 7.83 -1.02 0.24
CA LYS A 21 8.29 -1.64 -1.01
C LYS A 21 8.16 -3.17 -1.01
N LYS A 22 8.55 -3.85 0.07
CA LYS A 22 8.43 -5.30 0.21
C LYS A 22 6.96 -5.76 0.20
N VAL A 23 6.08 -5.04 0.89
CA VAL A 23 4.64 -5.35 0.92
C VAL A 23 4.03 -5.19 -0.47
N LEU A 24 4.30 -4.08 -1.15
CA LEU A 24 3.81 -3.83 -2.51
C LEU A 24 4.29 -4.91 -3.49
N GLN A 25 5.58 -5.27 -3.43
CA GLN A 25 6.14 -6.35 -4.25
C GLN A 25 5.44 -7.70 -3.99
N ARG A 26 5.12 -8.03 -2.73
CA ARG A 26 4.42 -9.27 -2.37
C ARG A 26 3.05 -9.39 -3.04
N PHE A 27 2.36 -8.28 -3.25
CA PHE A 27 1.07 -8.23 -3.94
C PHE A 27 1.19 -7.92 -5.43
N GLY A 28 2.38 -7.99 -6.02
CA GLY A 28 2.61 -7.73 -7.44
C GLY A 28 2.48 -6.26 -7.84
N MET A 29 2.40 -5.33 -6.87
CA MET A 29 2.35 -3.88 -7.09
C MET A 29 3.78 -3.33 -7.27
N THR A 30 4.48 -3.81 -8.30
CA THR A 30 5.85 -3.37 -8.62
C THR A 30 5.86 -2.16 -9.55
N GLU A 31 7.04 -1.70 -9.95
CA GLU A 31 7.23 -0.61 -10.93
C GLU A 31 6.58 -0.89 -12.30
N GLN A 32 6.23 -2.14 -12.58
CA GLN A 32 5.55 -2.60 -13.79
C GLN A 32 4.03 -2.67 -13.63
N SER A 33 3.50 -2.41 -12.43
CA SER A 33 2.07 -2.32 -12.19
C SER A 33 1.49 -1.19 -13.05
N LYS A 34 0.47 -1.51 -13.86
CA LYS A 34 -0.21 -0.51 -14.68
C LYS A 34 -0.80 0.56 -13.77
N PRO A 35 -0.41 1.84 -13.90
CA PRO A 35 -1.11 2.90 -13.20
C PRO A 35 -2.55 2.89 -13.70
N ILE A 36 -3.51 2.79 -12.79
CA ILE A 36 -4.92 2.97 -13.14
C ILE A 36 -5.08 4.45 -13.51
N SER A 37 -5.14 4.71 -14.82
CA SER A 37 -5.31 6.05 -15.41
C SER A 37 -6.64 6.70 -15.02
N THR A 38 -7.65 5.86 -14.74
CA THR A 38 -9.00 6.30 -14.37
C THR A 38 -9.15 6.24 -12.86
N PRO A 39 -8.95 7.34 -12.11
CA PRO A 39 -9.30 7.36 -10.71
C PRO A 39 -10.77 7.02 -10.58
N LEU A 40 -11.06 6.03 -9.74
CA LEU A 40 -12.40 5.65 -9.39
C LEU A 40 -13.16 6.92 -8.94
N ALA A 41 -14.33 7.15 -9.51
CA ALA A 41 -15.04 8.41 -9.30
C ALA A 41 -15.26 8.65 -7.79
N PRO A 42 -15.13 9.87 -7.27
CA PRO A 42 -15.13 10.14 -5.82
C PRO A 42 -16.39 9.68 -5.08
N HIS A 43 -17.50 9.50 -5.79
CA HIS A 43 -18.77 9.02 -5.23
C HIS A 43 -18.80 7.49 -5.02
N PHE A 44 -17.83 6.75 -5.56
CA PHE A 44 -17.78 5.30 -5.43
C PHE A 44 -17.17 4.91 -4.08
N ARG A 45 -17.94 4.23 -3.24
CA ARG A 45 -17.47 3.67 -1.98
C ARG A 45 -17.19 2.19 -2.16
N LEU A 46 -15.93 1.79 -1.99
CA LEU A 46 -15.58 0.37 -1.94
C LEU A 46 -16.13 -0.25 -0.66
N SER A 47 -16.85 -1.36 -0.80
CA SER A 47 -17.32 -2.20 0.31
C SER A 47 -16.66 -3.58 0.21
N ALA A 48 -16.64 -4.32 1.32
CA ALA A 48 -16.14 -5.69 1.34
C ALA A 48 -16.90 -6.61 0.38
N SER A 49 -18.17 -6.32 0.07
CA SER A 49 -18.95 -7.07 -0.92
C SER A 49 -18.42 -6.95 -2.36
N LEU A 50 -17.55 -5.97 -2.65
CA LEU A 50 -16.92 -5.77 -3.95
C LEU A 50 -15.53 -6.43 -4.04
N SER A 51 -15.08 -7.11 -2.98
CA SER A 51 -13.81 -7.83 -3.03
C SER A 51 -13.91 -8.98 -4.05
N PRO A 52 -12.85 -9.26 -4.84
CA PRO A 52 -12.81 -10.42 -5.70
C PRO A 52 -13.10 -11.69 -4.87
N SER A 53 -14.21 -12.38 -5.17
CA SER A 53 -14.44 -13.74 -4.68
C SER A 53 -13.77 -14.68 -5.66
N THR A 54 -12.75 -15.41 -5.21
CA THR A 54 -12.23 -16.52 -6.02
C THR A 54 -13.29 -17.61 -5.98
N ASP A 55 -14.11 -17.73 -7.03
CA ASP A 55 -14.86 -18.96 -7.21
C ASP A 55 -13.83 -20.04 -7.60
N LYS A 56 -13.55 -20.97 -6.69
CA LYS A 56 -12.76 -22.15 -7.02
C LYS A 56 -13.69 -23.12 -7.75
N SER A 57 -13.96 -22.85 -9.01
CA SER A 57 -14.60 -23.79 -9.92
C SER A 57 -13.75 -23.94 -11.18
N GLU A 58 -13.25 -25.17 -11.33
CA GLU A 58 -12.50 -25.80 -12.43
C GLU A 58 -10.98 -25.58 -12.50
#